data_AF-A0A357EYJ3-F1
#
_entry.id   AF-A0A357EYJ3-F1
#
_cell.length_a   1.000
_cell.length_b   1.000
_cell.length_c   1.000
_cell.angle_alpha   90.00
_cell.angle_beta   90.00
_cell.angle_gamma   90.00
#
_symmetry.space_group_name_H-M   'P 1'
#
loop_
_entity.id
_entity.type
_entity.pdbx_description
1 polymer ?
#
loop_
_entity_poly.entity_id
_entity_poly.type
_entity_poly.pdbx_seq_one_letter_code
_entity_poly.pdbx_strand_id
1 'polypeptide(L)'
;MNRIFFPVLITVLLITDVYAQQTDRIEPLIKQIELISPWVVQGTRTVHSRSRHRQSCFDLIRLKQICGGPEPLSYGNRIGDNWDIFATDGGGRNSRTRMIELGKYKWTDQFEIPEVEPWSELKPGELRHIKIALFGADGKPGRNGDGSYPAGPPPRKGNGSAPVSRQVTSTITVSGKSVRGDGYIPYNEVKLGHMYLVHVVNQNIDHYVLIRVDELVRGERVVFSYFKLGPPIP
;
A
#
# COMPACT_ATOMS: atom_id res chain seq x y z
N MET A 1 -42.05 48.38 63.11
CA MET A 1 -40.62 48.67 62.90
C MET A 1 -40.10 47.83 61.74
N ASN A 2 -39.52 48.52 60.77
CA ASN A 2 -39.20 48.09 59.41
C ASN A 2 -38.30 46.85 59.34
N ARG A 3 -38.68 45.87 58.51
CA ARG A 3 -37.76 44.83 58.02
C ARG A 3 -37.43 45.12 56.56
N ILE A 4 -36.22 45.65 56.36
CA ILE A 4 -35.64 45.92 55.04
C ILE A 4 -35.08 44.59 54.52
N PHE A 5 -35.68 44.06 53.45
CA PHE A 5 -35.18 42.90 52.72
C PHE A 5 -34.21 43.39 51.63
N PHE A 6 -32.93 43.02 51.73
CA PHE A 6 -31.96 43.16 50.65
C PHE A 6 -31.93 41.88 49.82
N PRO A 7 -32.15 41.93 48.48
CA PRO A 7 -31.90 40.79 47.62
C PRO A 7 -30.39 40.69 47.36
N VAL A 8 -29.77 39.61 47.83
CA VAL A 8 -28.41 39.24 47.45
C VAL A 8 -28.45 38.71 46.02
N LEU A 9 -28.06 39.54 45.06
CA LEU A 9 -27.90 39.19 43.66
C LEU A 9 -26.58 38.42 43.51
N ILE A 10 -26.65 37.09 43.46
CA ILE A 10 -25.49 36.22 43.19
C ILE A 10 -25.31 36.17 41.66
N THR A 11 -24.41 37.00 41.15
CA THR A 11 -23.98 36.96 39.75
C THR A 11 -23.01 35.80 39.57
N VAL A 12 -23.48 34.67 39.06
CA VAL A 12 -22.64 33.54 38.65
C VAL A 12 -21.99 33.89 37.31
N LEU A 13 -20.73 34.35 37.35
CA LEU A 13 -19.88 34.49 36.17
C LEU A 13 -19.49 33.08 35.68
N LEU A 14 -20.21 32.57 34.68
CA LEU A 14 -19.79 31.42 33.90
C LEU A 14 -18.59 31.84 33.03
N ILE A 15 -17.39 31.62 33.53
CA ILE A 15 -16.16 31.67 32.74
C ILE A 15 -16.19 30.43 31.84
N THR A 16 -16.74 30.59 30.63
CA THR A 16 -16.52 29.62 29.56
C THR A 16 -15.09 29.83 29.09
N ASP A 17 -14.14 29.12 29.70
CA ASP A 17 -12.82 28.94 29.12
C ASP A 17 -13.02 28.21 27.79
N VAL A 18 -13.19 29.01 26.73
CA VAL A 18 -13.01 28.58 25.36
C VAL A 18 -11.52 28.26 25.25
N TYR A 19 -11.16 27.05 25.68
CA TYR A 19 -9.94 26.40 25.24
C TYR A 19 -10.05 26.32 23.73
N ALA A 20 -9.55 27.35 23.05
CA ALA A 20 -9.08 27.23 21.69
C ALA A 20 -8.02 26.14 21.77
N GLN A 21 -8.43 24.90 21.52
CA GLN A 21 -7.52 23.82 21.21
C GLN A 21 -6.75 24.32 20.00
N GLN A 22 -5.58 24.88 20.29
CA GLN A 22 -4.53 25.08 19.33
C GLN A 22 -4.16 23.66 18.91
N THR A 23 -4.93 23.11 17.99
CA THR A 23 -4.52 22.02 17.14
C THR A 23 -3.35 22.62 16.38
N ASP A 24 -2.16 22.53 16.99
CA ASP A 24 -0.92 22.60 16.25
C ASP A 24 -1.15 21.65 15.09
N ARG A 25 -1.41 22.23 13.92
CA ARG A 25 -1.53 21.49 12.67
C ARG A 25 -0.12 20.98 12.46
N ILE A 26 0.15 19.80 13.02
CA ILE A 26 1.32 19.02 12.65
C ILE A 26 1.09 18.76 11.18
N GLU A 27 1.67 19.61 10.34
CA GLU A 27 1.65 19.40 8.91
C GLU A 27 2.26 18.02 8.72
N PRO A 28 1.51 17.07 8.12
CA PRO A 28 2.01 15.73 7.95
C PRO A 28 3.31 15.83 7.18
N LEU A 29 4.40 15.33 7.76
CA LEU A 29 5.69 15.31 7.08
C LEU A 29 5.62 14.29 5.95
N ILE A 30 5.11 14.74 4.80
CA ILE A 30 5.04 13.96 3.57
C ILE A 30 6.45 13.82 3.05
N LYS A 31 6.93 12.58 2.97
CA LYS A 31 8.25 12.24 2.45
C LYS A 31 8.10 11.58 1.10
N GLN A 32 9.09 11.77 0.22
CA GLN A 32 9.13 11.11 -1.08
C GLN A 32 10.22 10.04 -1.12
N ILE A 33 9.98 9.03 -1.95
CA ILE A 33 10.95 8.00 -2.25
C ILE A 33 10.83 7.58 -3.71
N GLU A 34 11.97 7.24 -4.30
CA GLU A 34 12.07 6.69 -5.63
C GLU A 34 12.41 5.20 -5.52
N LEU A 35 11.63 4.34 -6.19
CA LEU A 35 11.97 2.94 -6.39
C LEU A 35 12.26 2.67 -7.87
N ILE A 36 13.30 1.90 -8.12
CA ILE A 36 13.75 1.56 -9.47
C ILE A 36 13.43 0.11 -9.76
N SER A 37 12.85 -0.18 -10.94
CA SER A 37 12.63 -1.54 -11.41
C SER A 37 13.97 -2.31 -11.47
N PRO A 38 14.04 -3.55 -10.96
CA PRO A 38 15.25 -4.36 -11.05
C PRO A 38 15.49 -4.89 -12.48
N TRP A 39 14.51 -4.80 -13.38
CA TRP A 39 14.61 -5.32 -14.74
C TRP A 39 15.11 -4.26 -15.72
N VAL A 40 15.98 -4.69 -16.63
CA VAL A 40 16.55 -3.82 -17.68
C VAL A 40 16.42 -4.52 -19.03
N VAL A 41 16.05 -3.75 -20.07
CA VAL A 41 16.07 -4.22 -21.45
C VAL A 41 17.50 -4.13 -21.97
N GLN A 42 18.08 -5.27 -22.35
CA GLN A 42 19.39 -5.39 -22.98
C GLN A 42 19.21 -6.05 -24.35
N GLY A 43 19.19 -5.22 -25.40
CA GLY A 43 18.83 -5.67 -26.75
C GLY A 43 17.40 -6.19 -26.78
N THR A 44 17.21 -7.47 -27.12
CA THR A 44 15.89 -8.13 -27.17
C THR A 44 15.51 -8.87 -25.89
N ARG A 45 16.37 -8.84 -24.85
CA ARG A 45 16.18 -9.60 -23.62
C ARG A 45 15.95 -8.69 -22.43
N THR A 46 15.12 -9.13 -21.51
CA THR A 46 14.95 -8.50 -20.19
C THR A 46 15.83 -9.23 -19.19
N VAL A 47 16.72 -8.51 -18.52
CA VAL A 47 17.70 -9.07 -17.58
C VAL A 47 17.48 -8.46 -16.18
N HIS A 48 17.55 -9.29 -15.15
CA HIS A 48 17.47 -8.84 -13.77
C HIS A 48 18.82 -8.26 -13.31
N SER A 49 18.82 -7.00 -12.88
CA SER A 49 20.00 -6.31 -12.35
C SER A 49 20.00 -6.33 -10.81
N ARG A 50 21.01 -6.99 -10.22
CA ARG A 50 21.19 -7.03 -8.76
C ARG A 50 21.46 -5.64 -8.16
N SER A 51 22.13 -4.74 -8.88
CA SER A 51 22.41 -3.40 -8.39
C SER A 51 21.14 -2.55 -8.33
N ARG A 52 20.27 -2.63 -9.34
CA ARG A 52 18.96 -1.97 -9.36
C ARG A 52 18.00 -2.57 -8.33
N HIS A 53 18.06 -3.89 -8.12
CA HIS A 53 17.22 -4.55 -7.11
C HIS A 53 17.39 -3.94 -5.71
N ARG A 54 18.59 -3.50 -5.32
CA ARG A 54 18.79 -2.84 -4.00
C ARG A 54 18.06 -1.49 -3.86
N GLN A 55 17.60 -0.92 -4.97
CA GLN A 55 16.86 0.34 -5.04
C GLN A 55 15.37 0.09 -5.34
N SER A 56 14.95 -1.17 -5.45
CA SER A 56 13.58 -1.54 -5.81
C SER A 56 12.69 -1.79 -4.60
N CYS A 57 13.16 -1.55 -3.37
CA CYS A 57 12.40 -1.84 -2.15
C CYS A 57 12.37 -0.69 -1.15
N PHE A 58 11.28 -0.63 -0.41
CA PHE A 58 11.02 0.30 0.69
C PHE A 58 10.59 -0.49 1.94
N ASP A 59 11.30 -0.32 3.04
CA ASP A 59 10.95 -0.95 4.32
C ASP A 59 9.79 -0.18 4.96
N LEU A 60 8.61 -0.80 5.02
CA LEU A 60 7.37 -0.20 5.52
C LEU A 60 7.35 0.00 7.05
N ILE A 61 8.27 -0.63 7.77
CA ILE A 61 8.40 -0.46 9.23
C ILE A 61 9.33 0.71 9.53
N ARG A 62 10.50 0.72 8.89
CA ARG A 62 11.54 1.75 9.12
C ARG A 62 11.33 3.01 8.29
N LEU A 63 10.46 2.94 7.28
CA LEU A 63 10.18 3.99 6.29
C LEU A 63 11.46 4.47 5.58
N LYS A 64 12.24 3.51 5.10
CA LYS A 64 13.53 3.75 4.41
C LYS A 64 13.66 2.87 3.18
N GLN A 65 14.34 3.37 2.15
CA GLN A 65 14.67 2.57 0.96
C GLN A 65 15.77 1.57 1.28
N ILE A 66 15.37 0.36 1.67
CA ILE A 66 16.25 -0.75 2.02
C ILE A 66 15.58 -2.04 1.57
N CYS A 67 16.32 -2.91 0.90
CA CYS A 67 15.88 -4.26 0.55
C CYS A 67 16.29 -5.29 1.60
N GLY A 68 15.52 -6.37 1.73
CA GLY A 68 15.73 -7.41 2.75
C GLY A 68 15.25 -7.00 4.14
N GLY A 69 14.47 -5.93 4.25
CA GLY A 69 13.79 -5.55 5.48
C GLY A 69 12.66 -6.53 5.84
N PRO A 70 12.14 -6.44 7.07
CA PRO A 70 11.10 -7.34 7.58
C PRO A 70 9.70 -7.03 7.07
N GLU A 71 9.45 -5.98 6.29
CA GLU A 71 8.19 -5.72 5.57
C GLU A 71 8.50 -4.86 4.34
N PRO A 72 9.08 -5.43 3.27
CA PRO A 72 9.44 -4.66 2.10
C PRO A 72 8.21 -4.44 1.21
N LEU A 73 8.00 -3.20 0.79
CA LEU A 73 7.27 -2.85 -0.43
C LEU A 73 8.27 -2.85 -1.59
N SER A 74 8.16 -3.79 -2.50
CA SER A 74 8.95 -3.86 -3.71
C SER A 74 8.23 -3.26 -4.92
N TYR A 75 8.98 -2.70 -5.87
CA TYR A 75 8.50 -2.26 -7.18
C TYR A 75 9.24 -3.02 -8.28
N GLY A 76 8.58 -3.24 -9.42
CA GLY A 76 9.22 -3.94 -10.54
C GLY A 76 9.06 -5.45 -10.50
N ASN A 77 8.12 -5.97 -9.70
CA ASN A 77 7.83 -7.40 -9.72
C ASN A 77 7.20 -7.77 -11.06
N ARG A 78 7.82 -8.72 -11.78
CA ARG A 78 7.43 -9.05 -13.15
C ARG A 78 6.25 -10.00 -13.13
N ILE A 79 5.07 -9.50 -13.50
CA ILE A 79 3.92 -10.32 -13.79
C ILE A 79 3.56 -10.12 -15.26
N GLY A 80 3.95 -11.10 -16.08
CA GLY A 80 3.78 -10.97 -17.52
C GLY A 80 4.66 -9.88 -18.12
N ASP A 81 3.99 -8.97 -18.82
CA ASP A 81 4.56 -7.75 -19.40
C ASP A 81 4.38 -6.53 -18.50
N ASN A 82 3.59 -6.66 -17.41
CA ASN A 82 3.44 -5.57 -16.46
C ASN A 82 4.60 -5.61 -15.45
N TRP A 83 5.40 -4.55 -15.48
CA TRP A 83 6.52 -4.34 -14.56
C TRP A 83 6.15 -3.32 -13.49
N ASP A 84 5.01 -2.66 -13.63
CA ASP A 84 4.56 -1.58 -12.77
C ASP A 84 3.71 -2.16 -11.66
N ILE A 85 4.36 -2.90 -10.78
CA ILE A 85 3.70 -3.67 -9.73
C ILE A 85 4.37 -3.39 -8.41
N PHE A 86 3.57 -2.92 -7.46
CA PHE A 86 3.90 -2.97 -6.06
C PHE A 86 3.63 -4.35 -5.51
N ALA A 87 4.53 -4.86 -4.67
CA ALA A 87 4.29 -6.06 -3.90
C ALA A 87 4.80 -5.90 -2.47
N THR A 88 4.07 -6.44 -1.51
CA THR A 88 4.52 -6.48 -0.11
C THR A 88 5.06 -7.87 0.25
N ASP A 89 5.84 -8.45 -0.64
CA ASP A 89 6.40 -9.79 -0.56
C ASP A 89 7.70 -9.78 0.26
N GLY A 90 7.62 -9.97 1.58
CA GLY A 90 8.86 -10.22 2.31
C GLY A 90 8.86 -10.17 3.82
N GLY A 91 7.73 -9.97 4.49
CA GLY A 91 7.77 -9.88 5.94
C GLY A 91 7.87 -11.19 6.72
N GLY A 92 8.20 -12.28 6.03
CA GLY A 92 8.36 -13.59 6.63
C GLY A 92 7.04 -14.18 7.13
N ARG A 93 7.14 -15.20 7.99
CA ARG A 93 5.98 -15.97 8.47
C ARG A 93 5.01 -15.16 9.34
N ASN A 94 5.51 -14.11 9.97
CA ASN A 94 4.74 -13.32 10.93
C ASN A 94 4.11 -12.08 10.28
N SER A 95 4.41 -11.82 9.01
CA SER A 95 3.81 -10.70 8.29
C SER A 95 2.34 -10.94 8.07
N ARG A 96 1.55 -9.95 8.47
CA ARG A 96 0.13 -9.85 8.19
C ARG A 96 -0.19 -8.61 7.35
N THR A 97 0.84 -8.01 6.74
CA THR A 97 0.74 -6.78 5.94
C THR A 97 -0.17 -6.95 4.73
N ARG A 98 -1.05 -5.97 4.53
CA ARG A 98 -1.99 -5.91 3.40
C ARG A 98 -2.00 -4.53 2.78
N MET A 99 -2.13 -4.47 1.45
CA MET A 99 -2.13 -3.22 0.68
C MET A 99 -3.34 -3.17 -0.25
N ILE A 100 -4.11 -2.10 -0.26
CA ILE A 100 -5.22 -1.88 -1.21
C ILE A 100 -5.03 -0.59 -2.01
N GLU A 101 -5.55 -0.56 -3.23
CA GLU A 101 -5.69 0.66 -4.04
C GLU A 101 -6.93 1.43 -3.57
N LEU A 102 -6.78 2.72 -3.25
CA LEU A 102 -7.91 3.59 -2.90
C LEU A 102 -8.50 4.29 -4.13
N GLY A 103 -7.66 4.59 -5.13
CA GLY A 103 -8.04 5.33 -6.33
C GLY A 103 -7.28 6.63 -6.47
N LYS A 104 -7.77 7.55 -7.30
CA LYS A 104 -7.08 8.80 -7.64
C LYS A 104 -7.43 9.90 -6.65
N TYR A 105 -6.54 10.12 -5.69
CA TYR A 105 -6.67 11.15 -4.64
C TYR A 105 -5.41 12.02 -4.52
N LYS A 106 -5.58 13.21 -3.94
CA LYS A 106 -4.52 14.14 -3.53
C LYS A 106 -4.41 14.16 -2.01
N TRP A 107 -3.26 14.62 -1.50
CA TRP A 107 -3.05 14.78 -0.06
C TRP A 107 -4.00 15.78 0.61
N THR A 108 -4.56 16.70 -0.18
CA THR A 108 -5.53 17.70 0.28
C THR A 108 -6.98 17.21 0.22
N ASP A 109 -7.24 16.06 -0.40
CA ASP A 109 -8.60 15.53 -0.51
C ASP A 109 -9.03 14.98 0.85
N GLN A 110 -10.29 15.21 1.21
CA GLN A 110 -10.89 14.61 2.39
C GLN A 110 -11.54 13.29 1.99
N PHE A 111 -11.14 12.20 2.64
CA PHE A 111 -11.77 10.90 2.46
C PHE A 111 -11.65 10.07 3.74
N GLU A 112 -12.61 9.19 3.95
CA GLU A 112 -12.55 8.21 5.03
C GLU A 112 -11.55 7.12 4.65
N ILE A 113 -10.59 6.86 5.54
CA ILE A 113 -9.60 5.82 5.35
C ILE A 113 -10.30 4.49 5.69
N PRO A 114 -10.49 3.59 4.72
CA PRO A 114 -11.17 2.33 5.01
C PRO A 114 -10.29 1.48 5.93
N GLU A 115 -10.94 0.72 6.81
CA GLU A 115 -10.25 -0.33 7.56
C GLU A 115 -9.78 -1.42 6.59
N VAL A 116 -8.52 -1.83 6.73
CA VAL A 116 -7.94 -2.89 5.91
C VAL A 116 -7.64 -4.05 6.82
N GLU A 117 -8.51 -5.06 6.85
CA GLU A 117 -8.28 -6.22 7.70
C GLU A 117 -6.93 -6.90 7.35
N PRO A 118 -6.01 -7.06 8.33
CA PRO A 118 -4.73 -7.70 8.08
C PRO A 118 -4.92 -9.18 7.80
N TRP A 119 -3.91 -9.83 7.25
CA TRP A 119 -4.00 -11.28 7.03
C TRP A 119 -4.27 -12.05 8.31
N SER A 120 -4.97 -13.17 8.23
CA SER A 120 -5.07 -14.09 9.35
C SER A 120 -3.67 -14.55 9.77
N GLU A 121 -3.45 -14.61 11.08
CA GLU A 121 -2.23 -15.15 11.67
C GLU A 121 -2.07 -16.63 11.29
N LEU A 122 -0.85 -17.03 10.93
CA LEU A 122 -0.53 -18.41 10.60
C LEU A 122 -0.31 -19.21 11.88
N LYS A 123 -0.93 -20.39 11.99
CA LYS A 123 -0.62 -21.33 13.08
C LYS A 123 0.77 -21.95 12.87
N PRO A 124 1.37 -22.52 13.92
CA PRO A 124 2.63 -23.26 13.80
C PRO A 124 2.56 -24.34 12.70
N GLY A 125 3.49 -24.28 11.75
CA GLY A 125 3.57 -25.22 10.62
C GLY A 125 2.76 -24.83 9.38
N GLU A 126 1.93 -23.79 9.46
CA GLU A 126 1.20 -23.27 8.29
C GLU A 126 2.12 -22.43 7.40
N LEU A 127 1.84 -22.47 6.10
CA LEU A 127 2.48 -21.61 5.11
C LEU A 127 1.41 -20.86 4.32
N ARG A 128 1.66 -19.56 4.08
CA ARG A 128 0.86 -18.76 3.16
C ARG A 128 1.39 -18.94 1.74
N HIS A 129 0.58 -19.57 0.90
CA HIS A 129 0.84 -19.66 -0.53
C HIS A 129 0.08 -18.57 -1.27
N ILE A 130 0.85 -17.76 -1.98
CA ILE A 130 0.37 -16.65 -2.78
C ILE A 130 0.27 -17.15 -4.22
N LYS A 131 -0.93 -17.56 -4.66
CA LYS A 131 -1.19 -18.00 -6.04
C LYS A 131 -1.63 -16.84 -6.91
N ILE A 132 -0.79 -16.46 -7.87
CA ILE A 132 -1.13 -15.41 -8.83
C ILE A 132 -1.98 -15.96 -9.97
N ALA A 133 -3.30 -15.73 -9.92
CA ALA A 133 -4.18 -15.95 -11.05
C ALA A 133 -3.92 -14.91 -12.13
N LEU A 134 -3.19 -15.31 -13.18
CA LEU A 134 -2.96 -14.50 -14.39
C LEU A 134 -4.03 -14.72 -15.46
N PHE A 135 -5.12 -15.39 -15.08
CA PHE A 135 -6.17 -15.82 -15.98
C PHE A 135 -7.41 -14.95 -15.73
N GLY A 136 -7.86 -14.21 -16.74
CA GLY A 136 -9.14 -13.48 -16.68
C GLY A 136 -9.08 -11.96 -16.92
N ALA A 137 -7.94 -11.42 -17.35
CA ALA A 137 -7.96 -10.16 -18.09
C ALA A 137 -8.24 -10.48 -19.57
N ASP A 138 -9.16 -9.74 -20.18
CA ASP A 138 -9.87 -10.08 -21.43
C ASP A 138 -9.00 -10.12 -22.70
N GLY A 139 -7.88 -10.86 -22.70
CA GLY A 139 -7.06 -11.22 -23.86
C GLY A 139 -6.51 -10.07 -24.70
N LYS A 140 -6.81 -8.81 -24.33
CA LYS A 140 -6.35 -7.62 -25.03
C LYS A 140 -5.03 -7.19 -24.40
N PRO A 141 -4.01 -6.86 -25.20
CA PRO A 141 -2.80 -6.23 -24.69
C PRO A 141 -3.20 -5.08 -23.76
N GLY A 142 -2.59 -5.03 -22.58
CA GLY A 142 -2.86 -3.95 -21.63
C GLY A 142 -2.61 -2.60 -22.30
N ARG A 143 -3.51 -1.65 -22.07
CA ARG A 143 -3.24 -0.27 -22.45
C ARG A 143 -2.16 0.27 -21.51
N ASN A 144 -1.26 1.06 -22.06
CA ASN A 144 -0.37 1.95 -21.32
C ASN A 144 -1.22 2.86 -20.39
N GLY A 145 -0.60 3.45 -19.37
CA GLY A 145 -1.31 4.32 -18.41
C GLY A 145 -1.97 5.57 -19.03
N ASP A 146 -1.63 5.90 -20.27
CA ASP A 146 -2.24 6.96 -21.10
C ASP A 146 -3.39 6.45 -22.01
N GLY A 147 -3.68 5.15 -22.00
CA GLY A 147 -4.68 4.51 -22.84
C GLY A 147 -4.17 3.97 -24.18
N SER A 148 -2.89 4.14 -24.54
CA SER A 148 -2.29 3.64 -25.79
C SER A 148 -1.89 2.17 -25.72
N TYR A 149 -1.56 1.52 -26.83
CA TYR A 149 -1.07 0.12 -26.85
C TYR A 149 0.47 0.07 -26.85
N PRO A 150 1.12 -0.93 -26.21
CA PRO A 150 2.56 -1.09 -26.29
C PRO A 150 3.00 -1.32 -27.75
N ALA A 151 4.01 -0.57 -28.19
CA ALA A 151 4.59 -0.68 -29.53
C ALA A 151 5.48 -1.93 -29.60
N GLY A 152 4.88 -3.09 -29.85
CA GLY A 152 5.64 -4.33 -30.04
C GLY A 152 4.74 -5.52 -30.41
N PRO A 153 5.31 -6.57 -31.05
CA PRO A 153 4.58 -7.81 -31.30
C PRO A 153 4.12 -8.41 -29.96
N PRO A 154 2.86 -8.88 -29.87
CA PRO A 154 2.35 -9.46 -28.64
C PRO A 154 3.22 -10.64 -28.23
N PRO A 155 3.56 -10.79 -26.94
CA PRO A 155 4.38 -11.89 -26.49
C PRO A 155 3.69 -13.22 -26.79
N ARG A 156 4.50 -14.26 -27.06
CA ARG A 156 4.02 -15.63 -27.18
C ARG A 156 3.13 -15.96 -25.98
N LYS A 157 1.91 -16.46 -26.23
CA LYS A 157 0.93 -16.91 -25.23
C LYS A 157 1.60 -17.77 -24.16
N GLY A 158 2.06 -17.11 -23.11
CA GLY A 158 2.56 -17.71 -21.88
C GLY A 158 1.65 -17.25 -20.76
N ASN A 159 1.49 -18.08 -19.73
CA ASN A 159 0.72 -17.75 -18.54
C ASN A 159 1.26 -16.43 -17.97
N GLY A 160 0.57 -15.31 -18.22
CA GLY A 160 0.99 -13.99 -17.76
C GLY A 160 0.91 -12.84 -18.75
N SER A 161 0.68 -13.03 -20.05
CA SER A 161 0.68 -11.92 -21.03
C SER A 161 -0.50 -10.93 -20.92
N ALA A 162 -1.32 -11.01 -19.85
CA ALA A 162 -2.43 -10.10 -19.63
C ALA A 162 -2.19 -9.31 -18.33
N PRO A 163 -2.44 -7.99 -18.32
CA PRO A 163 -2.32 -7.18 -17.11
C PRO A 163 -3.24 -7.73 -16.02
N VAL A 164 -2.78 -7.71 -14.77
CA VAL A 164 -3.59 -8.13 -13.62
C VAL A 164 -4.67 -7.07 -13.40
N SER A 165 -5.82 -7.23 -14.06
CA SER A 165 -6.97 -6.32 -13.91
C SER A 165 -7.83 -6.63 -12.69
N ARG A 166 -7.59 -7.79 -12.04
CA ARG A 166 -8.35 -8.28 -10.90
C ARG A 166 -7.43 -8.76 -9.80
N GLN A 167 -7.86 -8.51 -8.57
CA GLN A 167 -7.20 -8.98 -7.36
C GLN A 167 -7.08 -10.50 -7.33
N VAL A 168 -6.07 -10.95 -6.60
CA VAL A 168 -5.55 -12.30 -6.70
C VAL A 168 -5.70 -13.01 -5.36
N THR A 169 -6.11 -14.29 -5.32
CA THR A 169 -6.45 -14.97 -4.07
C THR A 169 -5.28 -15.68 -3.37
N SER A 170 -5.22 -15.63 -2.03
CA SER A 170 -4.26 -16.42 -1.24
C SER A 170 -4.75 -17.85 -0.99
N THR A 171 -3.89 -18.73 -0.48
CA THR A 171 -4.27 -20.07 -0.01
C THR A 171 -3.35 -20.44 1.15
N ILE A 172 -3.88 -21.04 2.22
CA ILE A 172 -3.10 -21.48 3.38
C ILE A 172 -2.98 -23.00 3.31
N THR A 173 -1.75 -23.53 3.38
CA THR A 173 -1.54 -24.99 3.35
C THR A 173 -1.18 -25.47 4.75
N VAL A 174 -1.89 -26.50 5.23
CA VAL A 174 -1.59 -27.21 6.49
C VAL A 174 -1.40 -28.69 6.18
N SER A 175 -0.23 -29.25 6.49
CA SER A 175 0.00 -30.71 6.44
C SER A 175 -0.47 -31.39 5.14
N GLY A 176 -0.16 -30.79 3.99
CA GLY A 176 -0.52 -31.32 2.66
C GLY A 176 -1.99 -31.09 2.24
N LYS A 177 -2.84 -30.55 3.11
CA LYS A 177 -4.20 -30.12 2.77
C LYS A 177 -4.23 -28.60 2.56
N SER A 178 -4.62 -28.21 1.36
CA SER A 178 -4.78 -26.81 0.97
C SER A 178 -6.13 -26.30 1.47
N VAL A 179 -6.12 -25.36 2.41
CA VAL A 179 -7.32 -24.62 2.82
C VAL A 179 -7.30 -23.29 2.08
N ARG A 180 -8.42 -22.93 1.45
CA ARG A 180 -8.52 -21.64 0.76
C ARG A 180 -8.50 -20.54 1.83
N GLY A 181 -7.34 -19.93 2.03
CA GLY A 181 -7.25 -18.63 2.70
C GLY A 181 -7.97 -17.61 1.84
N ASP A 182 -8.69 -16.68 2.46
CA ASP A 182 -9.44 -15.70 1.70
C ASP A 182 -8.55 -14.83 0.81
N GLY A 183 -9.21 -14.36 -0.25
CA GLY A 183 -8.58 -14.02 -1.50
C GLY A 183 -7.95 -12.63 -1.50
N TYR A 184 -6.66 -12.56 -1.22
CA TYR A 184 -5.89 -11.36 -1.54
C TYR A 184 -4.40 -11.65 -1.67
N ILE A 185 -3.72 -10.95 -2.56
CA ILE A 185 -2.27 -11.01 -2.72
C ILE A 185 -1.89 -9.58 -3.08
N PRO A 186 -0.84 -9.01 -2.45
CA PRO A 186 -0.56 -7.58 -2.48
C PRO A 186 0.09 -7.09 -3.78
N TYR A 187 -0.11 -7.78 -4.91
CA TYR A 187 0.31 -7.23 -6.19
C TYR A 187 -0.70 -6.19 -6.63
N ASN A 188 -0.32 -4.92 -6.48
CA ASN A 188 -1.11 -3.81 -6.96
C ASN A 188 -0.42 -3.22 -8.18
N GLU A 189 -1.16 -3.07 -9.29
CA GLU A 189 -0.65 -2.29 -10.40
C GLU A 189 -0.42 -0.85 -9.93
N VAL A 190 0.76 -0.33 -10.23
CA VAL A 190 1.17 1.05 -9.95
C VAL A 190 0.58 1.97 -11.01
N LYS A 191 -0.25 2.91 -10.56
CA LYS A 191 -0.98 3.86 -11.40
C LYS A 191 -0.62 5.27 -10.98
N LEU A 192 -0.28 6.10 -11.96
CA LEU A 192 0.10 7.50 -11.72
C LEU A 192 -1.04 8.28 -11.05
N GLY A 193 -0.73 8.98 -9.96
CA GLY A 193 -1.68 9.79 -9.20
C GLY A 193 -2.65 8.99 -8.32
N HIS A 194 -2.51 7.67 -8.25
CA HIS A 194 -3.31 6.84 -7.35
C HIS A 194 -2.70 6.80 -5.95
N MET A 195 -3.58 6.67 -4.97
CA MET A 195 -3.26 6.38 -3.58
C MET A 195 -3.48 4.91 -3.26
N TYR A 196 -2.62 4.41 -2.37
CA TYR A 196 -2.64 3.06 -1.86
C TYR A 196 -2.52 3.09 -0.34
N LEU A 197 -3.31 2.27 0.33
CA LEU A 197 -3.28 2.13 1.77
C LEU A 197 -2.63 0.79 2.13
N VAL A 198 -1.59 0.84 2.95
CA VAL A 198 -0.88 -0.33 3.44
C VAL A 198 -1.12 -0.45 4.94
N HIS A 199 -1.78 -1.52 5.38
CA HIS A 199 -1.84 -1.92 6.78
C HIS A 199 -0.65 -2.81 7.07
N VAL A 200 0.31 -2.29 7.83
CA VAL A 200 1.57 -2.96 8.18
C VAL A 200 1.38 -3.64 9.53
N VAL A 201 1.31 -4.97 9.54
CA VAL A 201 1.07 -5.75 10.75
C VAL A 201 2.09 -6.86 10.88
N ASN A 202 2.78 -6.91 12.02
CA ASN A 202 3.56 -8.05 12.49
C ASN A 202 3.41 -8.21 14.01
N GLN A 203 4.26 -9.02 14.66
CA GLN A 203 4.16 -9.29 16.10
C GLN A 203 4.25 -8.04 17.00
N ASN A 204 4.96 -6.99 16.57
CA ASN A 204 5.28 -5.83 17.41
C ASN A 204 4.89 -4.49 16.77
N ILE A 205 4.37 -4.53 15.54
CA ILE A 205 4.12 -3.36 14.72
C ILE A 205 2.71 -3.49 14.16
N ASP A 206 1.94 -2.42 14.34
CA ASP A 206 0.60 -2.24 13.80
C ASP A 206 0.46 -0.75 13.45
N HIS A 207 0.48 -0.44 12.16
CA HIS A 207 0.26 0.92 11.67
C HIS A 207 -0.18 0.93 10.21
N TYR A 208 -0.72 2.07 9.78
CA TYR A 208 -1.01 2.31 8.38
C TYR A 208 0.05 3.18 7.71
N VAL A 209 0.32 2.92 6.43
CA VAL A 209 1.10 3.78 5.54
C VAL A 209 0.24 4.11 4.33
N LEU A 210 -0.03 5.40 4.15
CA LEU A 210 -0.67 5.91 2.95
C LEU A 210 0.41 6.28 1.94
N ILE A 211 0.27 5.83 0.71
CA ILE A 211 1.24 6.01 -0.37
C ILE A 211 0.53 6.66 -1.56
N ARG A 212 1.13 7.67 -2.17
CA ARG A 212 0.63 8.29 -3.41
C ARG A 212 1.71 8.25 -4.49
N VAL A 213 1.36 7.73 -5.66
CA VAL A 213 2.27 7.70 -6.81
C VAL A 213 2.32 9.09 -7.44
N ASP A 214 3.48 9.75 -7.33
CA ASP A 214 3.71 11.10 -7.83
C ASP A 214 4.25 11.10 -9.25
N GLU A 215 5.18 10.18 -9.55
CA GLU A 215 5.73 9.97 -10.89
C GLU A 215 5.81 8.47 -11.21
N LEU A 216 5.63 8.13 -12.48
CA LEU A 216 5.74 6.76 -12.95
C LEU A 216 6.35 6.74 -14.36
N VAL A 217 7.53 6.14 -14.48
CA VAL A 217 8.15 5.80 -15.77
C VAL A 217 8.02 4.28 -15.92
N ARG A 218 7.09 3.86 -16.79
CA ARG A 218 6.64 2.46 -16.89
C ARG A 218 7.82 1.51 -17.08
N GLY A 219 7.88 0.50 -16.21
CA GLY A 219 8.93 -0.52 -16.19
C GLY A 219 10.32 -0.04 -15.77
N GLU A 220 10.50 1.23 -15.44
CA GLU A 220 11.79 1.81 -15.11
C GLU A 220 11.87 2.28 -13.66
N ARG A 221 10.99 3.20 -13.25
CA ARG A 221 10.99 3.80 -11.91
C ARG A 221 9.61 4.32 -11.50
N VAL A 222 9.39 4.37 -10.19
CA VAL A 222 8.25 5.03 -9.56
C VAL A 222 8.76 5.98 -8.48
N VAL A 223 8.21 7.19 -8.43
CA VAL A 223 8.38 8.10 -7.29
C VAL A 223 7.04 8.19 -6.59
N PHE A 224 7.05 7.99 -5.27
CA PHE A 224 5.85 8.13 -4.47
C PHE A 224 6.11 8.93 -3.22
N SER A 225 5.10 9.66 -2.79
CA SER A 225 5.02 10.26 -1.47
C SER A 225 4.35 9.31 -0.50
N TYR A 226 4.69 9.39 0.78
CA TYR A 226 4.06 8.58 1.80
C TYR A 226 3.84 9.35 3.10
N PHE A 227 2.86 8.85 3.86
CA PHE A 227 2.51 9.34 5.18
C PHE A 227 2.21 8.14 6.10
N LYS A 228 2.82 8.13 7.29
CA LYS A 228 2.54 7.12 8.31
C LYS A 228 1.42 7.60 9.21
N LEU A 229 0.41 6.78 9.33
CA LEU A 229 -0.70 6.96 10.25
C LEU A 229 -0.41 6.14 11.53
N GLY A 230 -1.01 6.57 12.65
CA GLY A 230 -1.01 5.77 13.86
C GLY A 230 -1.71 4.42 13.68
N PRO A 231 -1.74 3.57 14.73
CA PRO A 231 -2.62 2.41 14.73
C PRO A 231 -4.08 2.87 14.51
N PRO A 232 -4.94 2.00 13.94
CA PRO A 232 -6.37 2.28 13.89
C PRO A 232 -6.87 2.56 15.31
N ILE A 233 -7.64 3.64 15.47
CA ILE A 233 -8.33 3.91 16.73
C ILE A 233 -9.47 2.88 16.81
N PRO A 234 -9.51 2.03 17.85
CA PRO A 234 -10.55 1.01 18.01
C PRO A 234 -11.95 1.60 18.24
#